data_AF-A0A9P7YNY2-F1
#
_entry.id   AF-A0A9P7YNY2-F1
#
_cell.length_a   1.000
_cell.length_b   1.000
_cell.length_c   1.000
_cell.angle_alpha   90.00
_cell.angle_beta   90.00
_cell.angle_gamma   90.00
#
_symmetry.space_group_name_H-M   'P 1'
#
loop_
_entity.id
_entity.type
_entity.pdbx_description
1 polymer ?
#
loop_
_entity_poly.entity_id
_entity_poly.type
_entity_poly.pdbx_seq_one_letter_code
_entity_poly.pdbx_strand_id
1 'polypeptide(L)' 'MAGFVNRENRVPYYQRMFQEGAKQHVRQWNQTARGRGMLRAYYGVFIVTMGGSMWMMGRMVLGHKTWWGK' A
#
# COMPACT_ATOMS: atom_id res chain seq x y z
N MET A 1 5.07 -19.15 -22.79
CA MET A 1 4.90 -17.75 -23.26
C MET A 1 3.54 -17.53 -23.95
N ALA A 2 2.43 -18.12 -23.47
CA ALA A 2 1.15 -18.19 -24.21
C ALA A 2 0.06 -17.20 -23.72
N GLY A 3 0.39 -16.23 -22.87
CA GLY A 3 -0.61 -15.37 -22.21
C GLY A 3 -0.91 -14.04 -22.92
N PHE A 4 -0.08 -13.60 -23.87
CA PHE A 4 -0.20 -12.28 -24.51
C PHE A 4 -0.75 -12.31 -25.93
N VAL A 5 -0.74 -13.46 -26.60
CA VAL A 5 -1.07 -13.56 -28.04
C VAL A 5 -2.58 -13.43 -28.30
N ASN A 6 -3.44 -13.88 -27.38
CA ASN A 6 -4.91 -13.87 -27.53
C ASN A 6 -5.63 -13.05 -26.45
N ARG A 7 -4.94 -12.14 -25.74
CA ARG A 7 -5.58 -11.32 -24.70
C ARG A 7 -6.17 -10.05 -25.31
N GLU A 8 -7.43 -9.79 -25.00
CA GLU A 8 -8.08 -8.52 -25.36
C GLU A 8 -7.28 -7.31 -24.86
N ASN A 9 -7.08 -6.32 -25.74
CA ASN A 9 -6.38 -5.10 -25.40
C ASN A 9 -7.24 -4.21 -24.49
N ARG A 10 -6.91 -4.18 -23.19
CA ARG A 10 -7.56 -3.32 -22.19
C ARG A 10 -6.85 -1.99 -21.96
N VAL A 11 -5.82 -1.65 -22.75
CA VAL A 11 -5.08 -0.40 -22.59
C VAL A 11 -5.98 0.84 -22.69
N PRO A 12 -6.87 0.98 -23.71
CA PRO A 12 -7.75 2.14 -23.81
C PRO A 12 -8.73 2.24 -22.62
N TYR A 13 -9.17 1.09 -22.09
CA TYR A 13 -10.03 1.04 -20.91
C TYR A 13 -9.32 1.65 -19.69
N TYR A 14 -8.11 1.20 -19.39
CA TYR A 14 -7.35 1.74 -18.26
C TYR A 14 -6.95 3.20 -18.48
N GLN A 15 -6.58 3.60 -19.70
CA GLN A 15 -6.28 5.00 -20.01
C GLN A 15 -7.47 5.92 -19.68
N ARG A 16 -8.69 5.57 -20.09
CA ARG A 16 -9.90 6.34 -19.74
C ARG A 16 -10.11 6.41 -18.23
N MET A 17 -10.00 5.26 -17.55
CA MET A 17 -10.16 5.17 -16.10
C MET A 17 -9.17 6.07 -15.34
N PHE A 18 -7.89 6.05 -15.72
CA PHE A 18 -6.87 6.84 -15.05
C PHE A 18 -6.97 8.35 -15.38
N GLN A 19 -7.36 8.69 -16.60
CA GLN A 19 -7.61 10.09 -16.99
C GLN A 19 -8.84 10.66 -16.29
N GLU A 20 -9.90 9.87 -16.10
CA GLU A 20 -11.08 10.29 -15.33
C GLU A 20 -10.73 10.51 -13.85
N GLY A 21 -9.98 9.60 -13.24
CA GLY A 21 -9.49 9.78 -11.87
C GLY A 21 -8.58 11.00 -11.71
N ALA A 22 -7.79 11.34 -12.73
CA ALA A 22 -6.97 12.55 -12.74
C ALA A 22 -7.82 13.82 -12.80
N LYS A 23 -8.91 13.85 -13.58
CA LYS A 23 -9.87 14.96 -13.60
C LYS A 23 -10.55 15.17 -12.25
N GLN A 24 -10.77 14.09 -11.50
CA GLN A 24 -11.31 14.12 -10.14
C GLN A 24 -10.24 14.40 -9.07
N HIS A 25 -9.01 14.75 -9.46
CA HIS A 25 -7.87 14.98 -8.58
C HIS A 25 -7.56 13.83 -7.61
N VAL A 26 -7.94 12.60 -7.97
CA VAL A 26 -7.64 11.40 -7.18
C VAL A 26 -6.21 10.96 -7.49
N ARG A 27 -5.42 10.67 -6.45
CA ARG A 27 -4.06 10.14 -6.64
C ARG A 27 -4.08 8.83 -7.41
N GLN A 28 -3.16 8.65 -8.35
CA GLN A 28 -3.11 7.52 -9.27
C GLN A 28 -3.23 6.15 -8.60
N TRP A 29 -2.58 5.95 -7.45
CA TRP A 29 -2.64 4.70 -6.69
C TRP A 29 -4.00 4.42 -6.02
N ASN A 30 -4.85 5.42 -5.85
CA ASN A 30 -6.16 5.35 -5.17
C ASN A 30 -7.34 5.26 -6.16
N GLN A 31 -7.09 5.30 -7.47
CA GLN A 31 -8.14 5.37 -8.49
C GLN A 31 -8.85 4.02 -8.70
N THR A 32 -8.14 2.89 -8.57
CA THR A 32 -8.71 1.54 -8.77
C THR A 32 -9.24 0.93 -7.47
N ALA A 33 -10.35 0.19 -7.52
CA ALA A 33 -10.91 -0.49 -6.33
C ALA A 33 -9.90 -1.45 -5.68
N ARG A 34 -9.16 -2.22 -6.50
CA ARG A 34 -8.08 -3.10 -6.04
C ARG A 34 -6.94 -2.30 -5.38
N GLY A 35 -6.52 -1.19 -5.99
CA GLY A 35 -5.49 -0.31 -5.44
C GLY A 35 -5.88 0.23 -4.07
N ARG A 36 -7.14 0.65 -3.90
CA ARG A 36 -7.66 1.10 -2.59
C ARG A 36 -7.60 0.01 -1.52
N GLY A 37 -7.98 -1.22 -1.87
CA GLY A 37 -7.89 -2.36 -0.95
C GLY A 37 -6.45 -2.64 -0.53
N MET A 38 -5.52 -2.67 -1.49
CA MET A 38 -4.09 -2.89 -1.23
C MET A 38 -3.48 -1.77 -0.36
N LEU A 39 -3.85 -0.51 -0.61
CA LEU A 39 -3.37 0.62 0.18
C LEU A 39 -3.83 0.57 1.63
N ARG A 40 -5.09 0.18 1.88
CA ARG A 40 -5.60 0.01 3.26
C ARG A 40 -4.80 -1.03 4.03
N ALA A 41 -4.53 -2.18 3.41
CA ALA A 41 -3.68 -3.21 4.00
C ALA A 41 -2.25 -2.70 4.25
N TYR A 42 -1.67 -2.00 3.27
CA TYR A 42 -0.34 -1.40 3.39
C TYR A 42 -0.25 -0.40 4.55
N TYR A 43 -1.22 0.52 4.67
CA TYR A 43 -1.24 1.49 5.76
C TYR A 43 -1.41 0.82 7.13
N GLY A 44 -2.24 -0.23 7.22
CA GLY A 44 -2.37 -1.01 8.46
C GLY A 44 -1.04 -1.62 8.90
N VAL A 45 -0.35 -2.30 7.99
CA VAL A 45 0.98 -2.89 8.28
C VAL A 45 1.97 -1.80 8.65
N PHE A 46 2.02 -0.70 7.90
CA PHE A 46 2.95 0.40 8.11
C PHE A 46 2.80 1.04 9.50
N ILE A 47 1.56 1.29 9.94
CA ILE A 47 1.30 1.85 11.27
C ILE A 47 1.76 0.89 12.37
N VAL A 48 1.47 -0.41 12.21
CA VAL A 48 1.86 -1.43 13.19
C VAL A 48 3.37 -1.57 13.29
N THR A 49 4.09 -1.68 12.17
CA THR A 49 5.55 -1.81 12.19
C THR A 49 6.24 -0.54 12.64
N MET A 50 5.77 0.63 12.21
CA MET A 50 6.36 1.89 12.67
C MET A 50 6.12 2.10 14.16
N GLY A 51 4.89 1.91 14.64
CA GLY A 51 4.57 1.99 16.08
C GLY A 51 5.37 0.98 16.91
N GLY A 52 5.48 -0.27 16.45
CA GLY A 52 6.29 -1.30 17.10
C GLY A 52 7.79 -0.94 17.14
N SER A 53 8.33 -0.35 16.07
CA SER A 53 9.73 0.09 16.02
C SER A 53 10.01 1.23 17.00
N MET A 54 9.12 2.23 17.07
CA MET A 54 9.25 3.35 18.01
C MET A 54 9.12 2.88 19.46
N TRP A 55 8.22 1.94 19.74
CA TRP A 55 8.10 1.30 21.04
C TRP A 55 9.40 0.62 21.46
N MET A 56 9.99 -0.19 20.59
CA MET A 56 11.24 -0.88 20.88
C MET A 56 12.45 0.05 21.00
N MET A 57 12.50 1.13 20.21
CA MET A 57 13.52 2.18 20.39
C MET A 57 13.39 2.84 21.77
N GLY A 58 12.19 3.24 22.19
CA GLY A 58 11.97 3.83 23.51
C GLY A 58 12.35 2.88 24.64
N ARG A 59 11.97 1.61 24.52
CA ARG A 59 12.37 0.55 25.45
C ARG A 59 13.89 0.38 25.52
N MET A 60 14.60 0.38 24.39
CA MET A 60 16.06 0.30 24.34
C MET A 60 16.74 1.47 25.05
N VAL A 61 16.25 2.70 24.87
CA VAL A 61 16.76 3.88 25.58
C VAL A 61 16.64 3.72 27.10
N LEU A 62 15.55 3.10 27.56
CA LEU A 62 15.31 2.80 28.98
C LEU A 62 15.98 1.51 29.47
N GLY A 63 16.83 0.88 28.66
CA GLY A 63 17.60 -0.32 29.02
C GLY A 63 16.84 -1.65 28.89
N HIS A 64 15.64 -1.65 28.33
CA HIS A 64 14.86 -2.86 28.06
C HIS A 64 15.19 -3.48 26.70
N LYS A 65 15.52 -4.77 26.63
CA LYS A 65 16.01 -5.44 25.41
C LYS A 65 14.98 -6.24 24.63
N THR A 66 13.85 -6.59 25.25
CA THR A 66 12.81 -7.44 24.64
C THR A 66 11.45 -6.77 24.63
N TRP A 67 10.40 -7.42 24.13
CA TRP A 67 9.03 -6.91 24.17
C TRP A 67 8.34 -7.09 25.53
N TRP A 68 8.70 -8.14 26.27
CA TRP A 68 7.94 -8.62 27.44
C TRP A 68 8.73 -8.59 28.76
N GLY A 69 10.00 -8.18 28.75
CA GLY A 69 10.87 -8.20 29.94
C GLY A 69 11.75 -6.97 30.12
N LYS A 70 12.66 -6.99 31.09
CA LYS A 70 13.86 -6.13 31.09
C LYS A 70 14.84 -6.65 30.05
#